data_AF-A0A958LKB0-F1
#
_entry.id   AF-A0A958LKB0-F1
#
_cell.length_a   1.000
_cell.length_b   1.000
_cell.length_c   1.000
_cell.angle_alpha   90.00
_cell.angle_beta   90.00
_cell.angle_gamma   90.00
#
_symmetry.space_group_name_H-M   'P 1'
#
loop_
_entity.id
_entity.type
_entity.pdbx_description
1 polymer ?
#
loop_
_entity_poly.entity_id
_entity_poly.type
_entity_poly.pdbx_seq_one_letter_code
_entity_poly.pdbx_strand_id
1 'polypeptide(L)'
;MSILKIWLILSFSFLWTEVSWSKEVKYKDLPSLIKTNKKSKSLDFLIDSEKERISFLTRSFVPEVKLFAGQEEFHSNRLGDHSSSYHGVEARANVFNGMSDYWEEEKRKSELELSKAQKKISYGEMVYEARRSYLNLAEAQKIKAELNDSLSRLSGVFKKVQLKVKGGVISQSDLISLRLVQVELEHKIKDLDGVISIELARLKSFLSLSDLNINDIDQEVLGLTPDQKQPIGKPLLEEKFKAESGIFASESHALSGKKLPSVDLVAN
;
A
#
# COMPACT_ATOMS: atom_id res chain seq x y z
N MET A 1 51.02 -4.81 -28.44
CA MET A 1 49.67 -5.10 -28.98
C MET A 1 48.68 -5.65 -27.92
N SER A 2 48.87 -5.35 -26.61
CA SER A 2 48.04 -5.93 -25.53
C SER A 2 47.16 -4.95 -24.75
N ILE A 3 47.43 -3.63 -24.80
CA ILE A 3 46.70 -2.63 -24.00
C ILE A 3 45.30 -2.35 -24.59
N LEU A 4 45.15 -2.46 -25.92
CA LEU A 4 43.86 -2.24 -26.60
C LEU A 4 42.80 -3.31 -26.28
N LYS A 5 43.22 -4.55 -25.95
CA LYS A 5 42.29 -5.64 -25.59
C LYS A 5 41.72 -5.50 -24.17
N ILE A 6 42.47 -4.89 -23.25
CA ILE A 6 42.02 -4.69 -21.86
C ILE A 6 40.95 -3.59 -21.80
N TRP A 7 41.06 -2.54 -22.62
CA TRP A 7 40.04 -1.49 -22.71
C TRP A 7 38.72 -1.98 -23.31
N LEU A 8 38.77 -2.94 -24.24
CA LEU A 8 37.57 -3.47 -24.89
C LEU A 8 36.78 -4.46 -24.00
N ILE A 9 37.43 -5.08 -23.02
CA ILE A 9 36.76 -5.93 -22.01
C ILE A 9 36.19 -5.06 -20.88
N LEU A 10 36.86 -3.96 -20.51
CA LEU A 10 36.35 -3.02 -19.49
C LEU A 10 35.14 -2.21 -19.95
N SER A 11 35.00 -1.92 -21.25
CA SER A 11 33.82 -1.22 -21.78
C SER A 11 32.60 -2.14 -21.96
N PHE A 12 32.77 -3.46 -22.04
CA PHE A 12 31.65 -4.40 -22.17
C PHE A 12 30.95 -4.69 -20.84
N SER A 13 31.63 -4.49 -19.71
CA SER A 13 31.06 -4.68 -18.36
C SER A 13 30.17 -3.52 -17.88
N PHE A 14 30.09 -2.42 -18.63
CA PHE A 14 29.30 -1.23 -18.25
C PHE A 14 27.92 -1.14 -18.95
N LEU A 15 27.55 -2.16 -19.73
CA LEU A 15 26.28 -2.21 -20.48
C LEU A 15 25.27 -3.24 -19.98
N TRP A 16 25.57 -3.93 -18.87
CA TRP A 16 24.56 -4.65 -18.09
C TRP A 16 23.98 -3.69 -17.03
N THR A 17 23.53 -2.51 -17.46
CA THR A 17 22.47 -1.83 -16.72
C THR A 17 21.29 -2.78 -16.81
N GLU A 18 20.96 -3.42 -15.69
CA GLU A 18 19.73 -4.20 -15.56
C GLU A 18 18.60 -3.31 -16.09
N VAL A 19 18.13 -3.62 -17.29
CA VAL A 19 16.87 -3.10 -17.77
C VAL A 19 15.88 -3.73 -16.80
N SER A 20 15.60 -3.01 -15.72
CA SER A 20 14.50 -3.34 -14.85
C SER A 20 13.27 -3.08 -15.69
N TRP A 21 12.79 -4.14 -16.34
CA TRP A 21 11.49 -4.11 -17.00
C TRP A 21 10.50 -3.74 -15.91
N SER A 22 10.07 -2.48 -15.89
CA SER A 22 9.06 -2.04 -14.93
C SER A 22 7.81 -2.81 -15.29
N LYS A 23 7.51 -3.80 -14.44
CA LYS A 23 6.40 -4.69 -14.67
C LYS A 23 5.18 -3.92 -14.24
N GLU A 24 4.37 -3.53 -15.21
CA GLU A 24 3.08 -2.92 -14.97
C GLU A 24 2.27 -3.77 -13.99
N VAL A 25 1.86 -3.17 -12.87
CA VAL A 25 1.12 -3.89 -11.84
C VAL A 25 -0.36 -3.76 -12.14
N LYS A 26 -0.90 -4.82 -12.71
CA LYS A 26 -2.34 -4.92 -12.95
C LYS A 26 -3.06 -5.31 -11.68
N TYR A 27 -4.27 -4.77 -11.50
CA TYR A 27 -5.13 -5.10 -10.37
C TYR A 27 -5.36 -6.62 -10.21
N LYS A 28 -5.48 -7.32 -11.34
CA LYS A 28 -5.67 -8.78 -11.38
C LYS A 28 -4.45 -9.57 -10.90
N ASP A 29 -3.26 -9.00 -10.98
CA ASP A 29 -2.00 -9.68 -10.66
C ASP A 29 -1.64 -9.56 -9.17
N LEU A 30 -2.28 -8.66 -8.41
CA LEU A 30 -2.02 -8.44 -6.98
C LEU A 30 -1.98 -9.75 -6.14
N PRO A 31 -2.91 -10.71 -6.29
CA PRO A 31 -2.85 -11.95 -5.52
C PRO A 31 -1.60 -12.78 -5.82
N SER A 32 -1.13 -12.78 -7.07
CA SER A 32 0.06 -13.53 -7.48
C SER A 32 1.33 -12.89 -6.93
N LEU A 33 1.41 -11.56 -6.93
CA LEU A 33 2.53 -10.82 -6.37
C LEU A 33 2.61 -11.01 -4.84
N ILE A 34 1.47 -10.96 -4.14
CA ILE A 34 1.42 -11.16 -2.68
C ILE A 34 1.90 -12.57 -2.29
N LYS A 35 1.63 -13.59 -3.12
CA LYS A 35 2.12 -14.95 -2.87
C LYS A 35 3.65 -15.03 -2.81
N THR A 36 4.35 -14.12 -3.50
CA THR A 36 5.82 -14.06 -3.47
C THR A 36 6.40 -13.25 -2.30
N ASN A 37 5.55 -12.50 -1.57
CA ASN A 37 5.95 -11.66 -0.44
C ASN A 37 6.57 -12.50 0.69
N LYS A 38 7.59 -11.95 1.37
CA LYS A 38 8.24 -12.56 2.54
C LYS A 38 7.26 -12.93 3.66
N LYS A 39 6.23 -12.12 3.91
CA LYS A 39 5.16 -12.40 4.88
C LYS A 39 4.36 -13.63 4.48
N SER A 40 3.96 -13.76 3.21
CA SER A 40 3.28 -14.97 2.72
C SER A 40 4.18 -16.20 2.87
N LYS A 41 5.45 -16.09 2.50
CA LYS A 41 6.44 -17.17 2.68
C LYS A 41 6.64 -17.55 4.15
N SER A 42 6.60 -16.60 5.08
CA SER A 42 6.68 -16.92 6.51
C SER A 42 5.50 -17.75 7.02
N LEU A 43 4.31 -17.58 6.42
CA LEU A 43 3.15 -18.43 6.73
C LEU A 43 3.32 -19.84 6.12
N ASP A 44 3.98 -19.95 4.96
CA ASP A 44 4.38 -21.26 4.41
C ASP A 44 5.33 -21.98 5.36
N PHE A 45 6.39 -21.31 5.83
CA PHE A 45 7.34 -21.89 6.78
C PHE A 45 6.69 -22.30 8.11
N LEU A 46 5.70 -21.55 8.59
CA LEU A 46 4.92 -21.93 9.78
C LEU A 46 4.22 -23.27 9.54
N ILE A 47 3.49 -23.42 8.44
CA ILE A 47 2.79 -24.65 8.09
C ILE A 47 3.77 -25.81 7.91
N ASP A 48 4.89 -25.58 7.24
CA ASP A 48 5.92 -26.60 7.04
C ASP A 48 6.50 -27.06 8.39
N SER A 49 6.74 -26.13 9.33
CA SER A 49 7.19 -26.49 10.69
C SER A 49 6.15 -27.30 11.49
N GLU A 50 4.87 -26.99 11.35
CA GLU A 50 3.80 -27.78 11.99
C GLU A 50 3.64 -29.16 11.34
N LYS A 51 3.85 -29.25 10.01
CA LYS A 51 3.86 -30.53 9.28
C LYS A 51 5.04 -31.42 9.71
N GLU A 52 6.21 -30.83 9.92
CA GLU A 52 7.38 -31.54 10.45
C GLU A 52 7.13 -32.07 11.87
N ARG A 53 6.40 -31.32 12.70
CA ARG A 53 5.99 -31.76 14.06
C ARG A 53 5.03 -32.94 14.06
N ILE A 54 4.11 -33.03 13.11
CA ILE A 54 3.21 -34.20 12.99
C ILE A 54 4.00 -35.48 12.68
N SER A 55 5.04 -35.37 11.85
CA SER A 55 5.85 -36.53 11.45
C SER A 55 6.62 -37.17 12.62
N PHE A 56 6.67 -36.52 13.78
CA PHE A 56 7.38 -37.04 14.96
C PHE A 56 6.87 -38.40 15.44
N LEU A 57 5.58 -38.69 15.34
CA LEU A 57 5.03 -39.96 15.85
C LEU A 57 5.43 -41.18 15.05
N THR A 58 5.57 -41.03 13.73
CA THR A 58 6.19 -42.09 12.90
C THR A 58 7.64 -42.38 13.33
N ARG A 59 8.33 -41.39 13.92
CA ARG A 59 9.68 -41.57 14.48
C ARG A 59 9.65 -42.13 15.89
N SER A 60 8.62 -41.87 16.68
CA SER A 60 8.49 -42.41 18.05
C SER A 60 8.40 -43.94 18.08
N PHE A 61 7.90 -44.56 17.02
CA PHE A 61 7.89 -46.02 16.86
C PHE A 61 9.17 -46.60 16.24
N VAL A 62 10.09 -45.74 15.77
CA VAL A 62 11.38 -46.17 15.24
C VAL A 62 12.41 -46.11 16.39
N PRO A 63 13.17 -47.18 16.64
CA PRO A 63 14.18 -47.16 17.68
C PRO A 63 15.24 -46.08 17.39
N GLU A 64 15.55 -45.28 18.40
CA GLU A 64 16.64 -44.31 18.36
C GLU A 64 17.96 -45.06 18.58
N VAL A 65 18.82 -45.09 17.56
CA VAL A 65 20.14 -45.72 17.64
C VAL A 65 21.20 -44.63 17.79
N LYS A 66 21.86 -44.60 18.96
CA LYS A 66 22.96 -43.69 19.27
C LYS A 66 24.28 -44.44 19.25
N LEU A 67 25.20 -43.97 18.43
CA LEU A 67 26.61 -44.35 18.50
C LEU A 67 27.32 -43.30 19.33
N PHE A 68 27.93 -43.72 20.44
CA PHE A 68 28.68 -42.83 21.31
C PHE A 68 30.10 -43.36 21.49
N ALA A 69 31.05 -42.44 21.54
CA ALA A 69 32.45 -42.70 21.85
C ALA A 69 32.98 -41.48 22.60
N GLY A 70 33.70 -41.71 23.68
CA GLY A 70 34.19 -40.66 24.55
C GLY A 70 35.37 -41.14 25.39
N GLN A 71 36.07 -40.17 25.98
CA GLN A 71 37.14 -40.41 26.93
C GLN A 71 36.89 -39.47 28.11
N GLU A 72 36.83 -40.04 29.30
CA GLU A 72 36.65 -39.29 30.54
C GLU A 72 37.91 -39.44 31.39
N GLU A 73 38.44 -38.29 31.82
CA GLU A 73 39.57 -38.21 32.75
C GLU A 73 39.03 -38.01 34.17
N PHE A 74 39.24 -39.02 35.01
CA PHE A 74 38.85 -38.99 36.40
C PHE A 74 40.06 -38.59 37.24
N HIS A 75 39.99 -37.41 37.84
CA HIS A 75 40.95 -36.97 38.85
C HIS A 75 40.41 -37.33 40.23
N SER A 76 40.90 -38.42 40.81
CA SER A 76 40.48 -38.87 42.15
C SER A 76 41.63 -38.74 43.14
N ASN A 77 41.44 -37.93 44.19
CA ASN A 77 42.44 -37.66 45.22
C ASN A 77 43.05 -38.92 45.88
N ARG A 78 42.37 -40.07 45.82
CA ARG A 78 42.83 -41.33 46.43
C ARG A 78 43.36 -42.36 45.43
N LEU A 79 42.95 -42.27 44.17
CA LEU A 79 43.24 -43.29 43.14
C LEU A 79 44.18 -42.78 42.04
N GLY A 80 44.53 -41.49 42.07
CA GLY A 80 45.31 -40.84 41.02
C GLY A 80 44.45 -40.50 39.80
N ASP A 81 45.11 -40.00 38.77
CA ASP A 81 44.47 -39.65 37.51
C ASP A 81 44.30 -40.92 36.67
N HIS A 82 43.05 -41.22 36.32
CA HIS A 82 42.73 -42.36 35.49
C HIS A 82 41.88 -41.93 34.31
N SER A 83 42.28 -42.34 33.11
CA SER A 83 41.55 -42.07 31.89
C SER A 83 40.81 -43.32 31.45
N SER A 84 39.50 -43.21 31.30
CA SER A 84 38.66 -44.30 30.78
C SER A 84 38.10 -43.89 29.44
N SER A 85 38.29 -44.75 28.44
CA SER A 85 37.62 -44.61 27.15
C SER A 85 36.38 -45.50 27.12
N TYR A 86 35.29 -45.00 26.57
CA TYR A 86 34.07 -45.75 26.37
C TYR A 86 33.54 -45.54 24.97
N HIS A 87 33.02 -46.61 24.39
CA HIS A 87 32.31 -46.58 23.12
C HIS A 87 31.19 -47.60 23.17
N GLY A 88 30.10 -47.33 22.48
CA GLY A 88 28.95 -48.20 22.49
C GLY A 88 27.89 -47.78 21.48
N VAL A 89 26.96 -48.69 21.27
CA VAL A 89 25.74 -48.45 20.52
C VAL A 89 24.58 -48.64 21.49
N GLU A 90 23.80 -47.59 21.70
CA GLU A 90 22.58 -47.64 22.51
C GLU A 90 21.38 -47.56 21.57
N ALA A 91 20.48 -48.54 21.67
CA ALA A 91 19.20 -48.51 20.98
C ALA A 91 18.08 -48.28 22.00
N ARG A 92 17.33 -47.20 21.86
CA ARG A 92 16.14 -46.91 22.67
C ARG A 92 14.89 -47.07 21.81
N ALA A 93 14.04 -48.03 22.16
CA ALA A 93 12.72 -48.18 21.56
C ALA A 93 11.66 -47.78 22.58
N ASN A 94 10.73 -46.90 22.18
CA ASN A 94 9.57 -46.61 23.01
C ASN A 94 8.53 -47.71 22.77
N VAL A 95 8.31 -48.57 23.76
CA VAL A 95 7.50 -49.78 23.57
C VAL A 95 6.00 -49.47 23.60
N PHE A 96 5.56 -48.48 24.37
CA PHE A 96 4.17 -47.99 24.39
C PHE A 96 4.00 -46.86 25.42
N ASN A 97 3.57 -45.65 25.01
CA ASN A 97 3.10 -44.61 25.96
C ASN A 97 1.56 -44.61 26.15
N GLY A 98 0.87 -45.66 25.71
CA GLY A 98 -0.59 -45.70 25.75
C GLY A 98 -1.27 -44.87 24.65
N MET A 99 -2.53 -44.50 24.87
CA MET A 99 -3.29 -43.63 23.95
C MET A 99 -2.83 -42.17 23.95
N SER A 100 -1.88 -41.79 24.81
CA SER A 100 -1.37 -40.41 24.91
C SER A 100 -0.77 -39.93 23.59
N ASP A 101 0.03 -40.79 22.94
CA ASP A 101 0.70 -40.49 21.67
C ASP A 101 -0.33 -40.21 20.55
N TYR A 102 -1.44 -40.96 20.53
CA TYR A 102 -2.53 -40.77 19.57
C TYR A 102 -3.22 -39.40 19.75
N TRP A 103 -3.55 -39.05 21.00
CA TRP A 103 -4.19 -37.75 21.28
C TRP A 103 -3.26 -36.57 21.01
N GLU A 104 -1.96 -36.74 21.25
CA GLU A 104 -0.96 -35.74 20.89
C GLU A 104 -0.85 -35.57 19.36
N GLU A 105 -0.95 -36.66 18.59
CA GLU A 105 -1.05 -36.59 17.13
C GLU A 105 -2.24 -35.77 16.68
N GLU A 106 -3.40 -36.10 17.23
CA GLU A 106 -4.68 -35.51 16.84
C GLU A 106 -4.70 -34.02 17.18
N LYS A 107 -4.11 -33.65 18.32
CA LYS A 107 -3.87 -32.26 18.69
C LYS A 107 -2.99 -31.55 17.67
N ARG A 108 -1.84 -32.13 17.29
CA ARG A 108 -0.91 -31.53 16.30
C ARG A 108 -1.55 -31.43 14.91
N LYS A 109 -2.35 -32.42 14.49
CA LYS A 109 -3.15 -32.35 13.26
C LYS A 109 -4.14 -31.18 13.30
N SER A 110 -4.83 -31.01 14.42
CA SER A 110 -5.75 -29.88 14.63
C SER A 110 -5.00 -28.54 14.60
N GLU A 111 -3.81 -28.46 15.19
CA GLU A 111 -2.94 -27.26 15.14
C GLU A 111 -2.45 -26.94 13.72
N LEU A 112 -2.13 -27.96 12.90
CA LEU A 112 -1.80 -27.77 11.49
C LEU A 112 -3.01 -27.24 10.69
N GLU A 113 -4.20 -27.80 10.90
CA GLU A 113 -5.42 -27.32 10.23
C GLU A 113 -5.77 -25.89 10.64
N LEU A 114 -5.61 -25.55 11.93
CA LEU A 114 -5.73 -24.17 12.42
C LEU A 114 -4.74 -23.24 11.71
N SER A 115 -3.47 -23.65 11.60
CA SER A 115 -2.43 -22.87 10.92
C SER A 115 -2.73 -22.66 9.44
N LYS A 116 -3.29 -23.67 8.74
CA LYS A 116 -3.76 -23.53 7.35
C LYS A 116 -4.91 -22.53 7.23
N ALA A 117 -5.89 -22.60 8.14
CA ALA A 117 -7.00 -21.66 8.16
C ALA A 117 -6.51 -20.22 8.41
N GLN A 118 -5.62 -20.04 9.39
CA GLN A 118 -5.03 -18.74 9.72
C GLN A 118 -4.25 -18.16 8.54
N LYS A 119 -3.44 -18.97 7.85
CA LYS A 119 -2.77 -18.55 6.61
C LYS A 119 -3.77 -18.07 5.56
N LYS A 120 -4.88 -18.79 5.35
CA LYS A 120 -5.90 -18.40 4.36
C LYS A 120 -6.53 -17.05 4.72
N ILE A 121 -6.83 -16.82 6.00
CA ILE A 121 -7.37 -15.55 6.51
C ILE A 121 -6.35 -14.43 6.29
N SER A 122 -5.12 -14.58 6.78
CA SER A 122 -4.06 -13.57 6.63
C SER A 122 -3.73 -13.28 5.18
N TYR A 123 -3.75 -14.29 4.30
CA TYR A 123 -3.59 -14.08 2.86
C TYR A 123 -4.75 -13.28 2.27
N GLY A 124 -5.99 -13.59 2.65
CA GLY A 124 -7.17 -12.82 2.26
C GLY A 124 -7.10 -11.36 2.69
N GLU A 125 -6.68 -11.10 3.94
CA GLU A 125 -6.47 -9.75 4.47
C GLU A 125 -5.40 -8.99 3.69
N MET A 126 -4.24 -9.62 3.42
CA MET A 126 -3.18 -9.02 2.61
C MET A 126 -3.67 -8.65 1.20
N VAL A 127 -4.44 -9.52 0.57
CA VAL A 127 -5.03 -9.27 -0.77
C VAL A 127 -6.04 -8.13 -0.71
N TYR A 128 -6.90 -8.11 0.31
CA TYR A 128 -7.89 -7.06 0.50
C TYR A 128 -7.23 -5.69 0.70
N GLU A 129 -6.26 -5.57 1.60
CA GLU A 129 -5.56 -4.32 1.88
C GLU A 129 -4.77 -3.82 0.66
N ALA A 130 -4.10 -4.71 -0.07
CA ALA A 130 -3.41 -4.35 -1.30
C ALA A 130 -4.37 -3.82 -2.37
N ARG A 131 -5.53 -4.47 -2.55
CA ARG A 131 -6.57 -4.02 -3.49
C ARG A 131 -7.14 -2.67 -3.10
N ARG A 132 -7.43 -2.47 -1.81
CA ARG A 132 -7.93 -1.20 -1.28
C ARG A 132 -6.94 -0.07 -1.53
N SER A 133 -5.68 -0.29 -1.19
CA SER A 133 -4.60 0.70 -1.41
C SER A 133 -4.42 1.02 -2.89
N TYR A 134 -4.48 0.01 -3.77
CA TYR A 134 -4.45 0.21 -5.22
C TYR A 134 -5.60 1.09 -5.73
N LEU A 135 -6.83 0.85 -5.27
CA LEU A 135 -8.00 1.63 -5.67
C LEU A 135 -7.91 3.08 -5.17
N ASN A 136 -7.54 3.28 -3.91
CA ASN A 136 -7.34 4.62 -3.34
C ASN A 136 -6.29 5.42 -4.13
N LEU A 137 -5.22 4.74 -4.54
CA LEU A 137 -4.18 5.35 -5.34
C LEU A 137 -4.70 5.74 -6.73
N ALA A 138 -5.39 4.83 -7.42
CA ALA A 138 -5.97 5.10 -8.73
C ALA A 138 -6.96 6.27 -8.67
N GLU A 139 -7.80 6.33 -7.63
CA GLU A 139 -8.71 7.43 -7.38
C GLU A 139 -7.96 8.76 -7.16
N ALA A 140 -6.96 8.78 -6.29
CA ALA A 140 -6.18 9.99 -6.00
C ALA A 140 -5.46 10.52 -7.25
N GLN A 141 -4.91 9.63 -8.08
CA GLN A 141 -4.31 9.99 -9.37
C GLN A 141 -5.33 10.60 -10.33
N LYS A 142 -6.54 10.03 -10.39
CA LYS A 142 -7.62 10.56 -11.23
C LYS A 142 -8.04 11.97 -10.79
N ILE A 143 -8.28 12.17 -9.50
CA ILE A 143 -8.62 13.49 -8.94
C ILE A 143 -7.51 14.49 -9.25
N LYS A 144 -6.24 14.09 -9.08
CA LYS A 144 -5.10 14.94 -9.42
C LYS A 144 -5.10 15.33 -10.91
N ALA A 145 -5.39 14.40 -11.81
CA ALA A 145 -5.49 14.69 -13.24
C ALA A 145 -6.62 15.69 -13.55
N GLU A 146 -7.79 15.54 -12.93
CA GLU A 146 -8.92 16.48 -13.08
C GLU A 146 -8.61 17.88 -12.53
N LEU A 147 -7.91 17.98 -11.40
CA LEU A 147 -7.45 19.25 -10.84
C LEU A 147 -6.41 19.93 -11.73
N ASN A 148 -5.49 19.17 -12.33
CA ASN A 148 -4.52 19.70 -13.29
C ASN A 148 -5.20 20.24 -14.55
N ASP A 149 -6.20 19.54 -15.09
CA ASP A 149 -7.01 20.05 -16.21
C ASP A 149 -7.72 21.35 -15.80
N SER A 150 -8.34 21.38 -14.62
CA SER A 150 -9.00 22.57 -14.07
C SER A 150 -8.05 23.77 -13.92
N LEU A 151 -6.84 23.53 -13.41
CA LEU A 151 -5.78 24.54 -13.30
C LEU A 151 -5.35 25.06 -14.68
N SER A 152 -5.23 24.17 -15.67
CA SER A 152 -4.90 24.55 -17.04
C SER A 152 -5.97 25.47 -17.65
N ARG A 153 -7.25 25.16 -17.45
CA ARG A 153 -8.39 25.98 -17.91
C ARG A 153 -8.42 27.32 -17.20
N LEU A 154 -8.23 27.32 -15.88
CA LEU A 154 -8.15 28.53 -15.05
C LEU A 154 -7.03 29.47 -15.53
N SER A 155 -5.87 28.93 -15.88
CA SER A 155 -4.74 29.72 -16.42
C SER A 155 -5.12 30.47 -17.71
N GLY A 156 -5.97 29.87 -18.55
CA GLY A 156 -6.51 30.52 -19.75
C GLY A 156 -7.47 31.66 -19.43
N VAL A 157 -8.33 31.48 -18.41
CA VAL A 157 -9.25 32.53 -17.92
C VAL A 157 -8.45 33.67 -17.27
N PHE A 158 -7.45 33.34 -16.46
CA PHE A 158 -6.59 34.30 -15.78
C PHE A 158 -5.93 35.27 -16.76
N LYS A 159 -5.34 34.75 -17.85
CA LYS A 159 -4.75 35.59 -18.92
C LYS A 159 -5.77 36.56 -19.53
N LYS A 160 -7.00 36.09 -19.80
CA LYS A 160 -8.08 36.94 -20.37
C LYS A 160 -8.50 38.04 -19.40
N VAL A 161 -8.70 37.71 -18.12
CA VAL A 161 -9.09 38.68 -17.09
C VAL A 161 -7.97 39.70 -16.85
N GLN A 162 -6.72 39.26 -16.82
CA GLN A 162 -5.57 40.15 -16.69
C GLN A 162 -5.51 41.21 -17.81
N LEU A 163 -5.82 40.84 -19.06
CA LEU A 163 -5.91 41.80 -20.17
C LEU A 163 -7.05 42.80 -19.96
N LYS A 164 -8.21 42.36 -19.48
CA LYS A 164 -9.36 43.23 -19.19
C LYS A 164 -9.10 44.20 -18.04
N VAL A 165 -8.40 43.77 -17.00
CA VAL A 165 -7.96 44.63 -15.88
C VAL A 165 -6.99 45.71 -16.39
N LYS A 166 -6.03 45.33 -17.25
CA LYS A 166 -5.12 46.32 -17.88
C LYS A 166 -5.87 47.34 -18.74
N GLY A 167 -6.97 46.93 -19.37
CA GLY A 167 -7.87 47.83 -20.10
C GLY A 167 -8.84 48.63 -19.22
N GLY A 168 -8.80 48.47 -17.89
CA GLY A 168 -9.73 49.14 -16.97
C GLY A 168 -11.17 48.65 -17.02
N VAL A 169 -11.44 47.53 -17.70
CA VAL A 169 -12.80 46.98 -17.88
C VAL A 169 -13.26 46.19 -16.66
N ILE A 170 -12.32 45.59 -15.93
CA ILE A 170 -12.58 44.74 -14.76
C ILE A 170 -11.75 45.24 -13.58
N SER A 171 -12.27 45.06 -12.36
CA SER A 171 -11.59 45.42 -11.11
C SER A 171 -10.37 44.53 -10.82
N GLN A 172 -9.38 45.09 -10.11
CA GLN A 172 -8.26 44.29 -9.58
C GLN A 172 -8.73 43.22 -8.57
N SER A 173 -9.88 43.43 -7.92
CA SER A 173 -10.47 42.45 -6.99
C SER A 173 -10.72 41.11 -7.67
N ASP A 174 -11.25 41.09 -8.90
CA ASP A 174 -11.56 39.86 -9.61
C ASP A 174 -10.32 39.05 -9.96
N LEU A 175 -9.19 39.74 -10.23
CA LEU A 175 -7.90 39.10 -10.43
C LEU A 175 -7.40 38.43 -9.16
N ILE A 176 -7.56 39.09 -8.01
CA ILE A 176 -7.19 38.53 -6.70
C ILE A 176 -8.03 37.29 -6.40
N SER A 177 -9.34 37.32 -6.67
CA SER A 177 -10.22 36.16 -6.49
C SER A 177 -9.80 34.97 -7.35
N LEU A 178 -9.44 35.17 -8.63
CA LEU A 178 -8.93 34.09 -9.48
C LEU A 178 -7.60 33.54 -8.98
N ARG A 179 -6.72 34.40 -8.49
CA ARG A 179 -5.43 33.99 -7.90
C ARG A 179 -5.64 33.14 -6.65
N LEU A 180 -6.62 33.49 -5.82
CA LEU A 180 -6.98 32.71 -4.65
C LEU A 180 -7.42 31.29 -5.04
N VAL A 181 -8.29 31.16 -6.05
CA VAL A 181 -8.73 29.85 -6.57
C VAL A 181 -7.55 29.04 -7.13
N GLN A 182 -6.62 29.68 -7.84
CA GLN A 182 -5.42 29.01 -8.34
C GLN A 182 -4.58 28.43 -7.19
N VAL A 183 -4.30 29.24 -6.16
CA VAL A 183 -3.54 28.80 -4.98
C VAL A 183 -4.26 27.65 -4.26
N GLU A 184 -5.60 27.69 -4.17
CA GLU A 184 -6.38 26.60 -3.59
C GLU A 184 -6.25 25.29 -4.39
N LEU A 185 -6.30 25.35 -5.73
CA LEU A 185 -6.11 24.17 -6.57
C LEU A 185 -4.68 23.61 -6.46
N GLU A 186 -3.67 24.47 -6.44
CA GLU A 186 -2.26 24.07 -6.24
C GLU A 186 -2.05 23.38 -4.90
N HIS A 187 -2.67 23.91 -3.83
CA HIS A 187 -2.65 23.28 -2.51
C HIS A 187 -3.29 21.88 -2.53
N LYS A 188 -4.47 21.73 -3.11
CA LYS A 188 -5.15 20.43 -3.22
C LYS A 188 -4.35 19.41 -4.00
N ILE A 189 -3.67 19.82 -5.07
CA ILE A 189 -2.76 18.94 -5.84
C ILE A 189 -1.62 18.45 -4.94
N LYS A 190 -1.03 19.35 -4.15
CA LYS A 190 0.05 19.01 -3.22
C LYS A 190 -0.41 18.06 -2.11
N ASP A 191 -1.62 18.24 -1.58
CA ASP A 191 -2.21 17.32 -0.59
C ASP A 191 -2.39 15.92 -1.18
N LEU A 192 -2.88 15.84 -2.43
CA LEU A 192 -3.02 14.56 -3.14
C LEU A 192 -1.67 13.89 -3.41
N ASP A 193 -0.60 14.65 -3.67
CA ASP A 193 0.74 14.09 -3.80
C ASP A 193 1.19 13.40 -2.50
N GLY A 194 0.84 13.98 -1.35
CA GLY A 194 1.03 13.36 -0.05
C GLY A 194 0.29 12.03 0.06
N VAL A 195 -1.01 12.01 -0.27
CA VAL A 195 -1.84 10.79 -0.24
C VAL A 195 -1.31 9.71 -1.17
N ILE A 196 -0.96 10.08 -2.41
CA ILE A 196 -0.38 9.16 -3.40
C ILE A 196 0.91 8.55 -2.87
N SER A 197 1.81 9.36 -2.29
CA SER A 197 3.07 8.85 -1.72
C SER A 197 2.86 7.85 -0.59
N ILE A 198 1.87 8.07 0.28
CA ILE A 198 1.52 7.18 1.39
C ILE A 198 0.95 5.87 0.87
N GLU A 199 0.00 5.92 -0.07
CA GLU A 199 -0.61 4.72 -0.65
C GLU A 199 0.39 3.90 -1.47
N LEU A 200 1.31 4.56 -2.18
CA LEU A 200 2.44 3.87 -2.84
C LEU A 200 3.33 3.15 -1.84
N ALA A 201 3.69 3.80 -0.73
CA ALA A 201 4.53 3.19 0.30
C ALA A 201 3.82 1.97 0.93
N ARG A 202 2.50 2.07 1.18
CA ARG A 202 1.68 0.95 1.64
C ARG A 202 1.69 -0.19 0.63
N LEU A 203 1.40 0.09 -0.64
CA LEU A 203 1.37 -0.92 -1.70
C LEU A 203 2.75 -1.59 -1.87
N LYS A 204 3.85 -0.82 -1.85
CA LYS A 204 5.23 -1.34 -1.90
C LYS A 204 5.51 -2.30 -0.74
N SER A 205 5.11 -1.94 0.48
CA SER A 205 5.23 -2.80 1.67
C SER A 205 4.48 -4.12 1.52
N PHE A 206 3.27 -4.10 0.96
CA PHE A 206 2.47 -5.31 0.72
C PHE A 206 2.97 -6.18 -0.44
N LEU A 207 3.68 -5.60 -1.41
CA LEU A 207 4.21 -6.34 -2.55
C LEU A 207 5.67 -6.79 -2.36
N SER A 208 6.37 -6.27 -1.34
CA SER A 208 7.83 -6.47 -1.18
C SER A 208 8.64 -6.06 -2.42
N LEU A 209 8.12 -5.10 -3.19
CA LEU A 209 8.79 -4.57 -4.39
C LEU A 209 9.47 -3.24 -4.02
N SER A 210 10.79 -3.18 -4.15
CA SER A 210 11.58 -1.96 -3.98
C SER A 210 11.26 -0.92 -5.06
N ASP A 211 11.08 -1.39 -6.30
CA ASP A 211 11.20 -0.55 -7.50
C ASP A 211 9.89 -0.38 -8.27
N LEU A 212 8.76 -0.20 -7.56
CA LEU A 212 7.51 0.19 -8.22
C LEU A 212 7.53 1.66 -8.62
N ASN A 213 7.32 1.91 -9.92
CA ASN A 213 7.12 3.23 -10.47
C ASN A 213 5.62 3.59 -10.48
N ILE A 214 5.34 4.88 -10.29
CA ILE A 214 4.00 5.46 -10.08
C ILE A 214 3.18 5.50 -11.37
N ASN A 215 3.87 5.56 -12.52
CA ASN A 215 3.24 5.71 -13.82
C ASN A 215 2.68 4.39 -14.37
N ASP A 216 2.96 3.27 -13.69
CA ASP A 216 2.63 1.92 -14.16
C ASP A 216 1.30 1.40 -13.57
N ILE A 217 0.47 2.29 -13.03
CA ILE A 217 -0.88 1.92 -12.55
C ILE A 217 -1.88 2.06 -13.69
N ASP A 218 -2.46 0.92 -14.03
CA ASP A 218 -3.49 0.74 -15.04
C ASP A 218 -4.73 1.62 -14.74
N GLN A 219 -4.94 2.69 -15.51
CA GLN A 219 -6.09 3.61 -15.33
C GLN A 219 -7.43 2.96 -15.75
N GLU A 220 -7.39 1.79 -16.40
CA GLU A 220 -8.56 1.08 -16.92
C GLU A 220 -9.49 0.57 -15.81
N VAL A 221 -8.96 0.33 -14.60
CA VAL A 221 -9.69 -0.31 -13.48
C VAL A 221 -10.87 0.54 -12.98
N LEU A 222 -10.83 1.86 -13.18
CA LEU A 222 -11.94 2.73 -12.78
C LEU A 222 -13.14 2.68 -13.76
N GLY A 223 -13.04 1.99 -14.90
CA GLY A 223 -14.16 1.82 -15.84
C GLY A 223 -14.69 3.14 -16.41
N LEU A 224 -13.99 4.25 -16.19
CA LEU A 224 -14.33 5.57 -16.68
C LEU A 224 -13.50 5.81 -17.95
N THR A 225 -13.89 5.15 -19.04
CA THR A 225 -13.42 5.55 -20.36
C THR A 225 -13.64 7.07 -20.51
N PRO A 226 -12.57 7.85 -20.80
CA PRO A 226 -12.66 9.31 -20.91
C PRO A 226 -13.58 9.81 -22.03
N ASP A 227 -14.17 8.90 -22.81
CA ASP A 227 -15.10 9.17 -23.91
C ASP A 227 -16.54 9.42 -23.46
N GLN A 228 -16.86 9.28 -22.16
CA GLN A 228 -18.06 9.88 -21.59
C GLN A 228 -17.75 11.24 -20.93
N LYS A 229 -17.00 12.09 -21.65
CA LYS A 229 -17.13 13.54 -21.50
C LYS A 229 -18.50 13.97 -22.03
N GLN A 230 -19.58 13.59 -21.34
CA GLN A 230 -20.71 14.51 -21.33
C GLN A 230 -20.13 15.83 -20.82
N PRO A 231 -20.36 16.96 -21.50
CA PRO A 231 -19.91 18.25 -21.00
C PRO A 231 -20.56 18.42 -19.62
N ILE A 232 -19.78 18.15 -18.57
CA ILE A 232 -20.12 18.47 -17.20
C ILE A 232 -20.58 19.92 -17.28
N GLY A 233 -21.82 20.14 -16.86
CA GLY A 233 -22.64 21.29 -17.20
C GLY A 233 -21.86 22.59 -17.22
N LYS A 234 -22.30 23.50 -18.10
CA LYS A 234 -21.86 24.90 -18.19
C LYS A 234 -21.32 25.36 -16.83
N PRO A 235 -20.07 25.87 -16.77
CA PRO A 235 -19.35 26.07 -15.52
C PRO A 235 -20.27 26.73 -14.49
N LEU A 236 -20.44 26.11 -13.32
CA LEU A 236 -21.20 26.67 -12.18
C LEU A 236 -20.79 28.12 -11.85
N LEU A 237 -19.59 28.54 -12.25
CA LEU A 237 -19.12 29.91 -12.20
C LEU A 237 -19.93 30.87 -13.09
N GLU A 238 -20.38 30.47 -14.28
CA GLU A 238 -21.24 31.32 -15.14
C GLU A 238 -22.65 31.47 -14.56
N GLU A 239 -23.17 30.46 -13.86
CA GLU A 239 -24.49 30.53 -13.22
C GLU A 239 -24.48 31.39 -11.96
N LYS A 240 -23.44 31.28 -11.11
CA LYS A 240 -23.30 32.17 -9.93
C LYS A 240 -23.09 33.63 -10.33
N PHE A 241 -22.27 33.91 -11.35
CA PHE A 241 -22.07 35.28 -11.83
C PHE A 241 -23.33 35.88 -12.48
N LYS A 242 -24.17 35.08 -13.15
CA LYS A 242 -25.48 35.54 -13.65
C LYS A 242 -26.51 35.74 -12.54
N ALA A 243 -26.51 34.89 -11.51
CA ALA A 243 -27.45 35.03 -10.39
C ALA A 243 -27.14 36.27 -9.53
N GLU A 244 -25.87 36.58 -9.26
CA GLU A 244 -25.51 37.72 -8.41
C GLU A 244 -25.57 39.08 -9.13
N SER A 245 -25.31 39.12 -10.44
CA SER A 245 -25.48 40.35 -11.23
C SER A 245 -26.95 40.77 -11.44
N GLY A 246 -27.90 39.83 -11.29
CA GLY A 246 -29.34 40.12 -11.38
C GLY A 246 -29.94 40.75 -10.11
N ILE A 247 -29.32 40.53 -8.94
CA ILE A 247 -29.88 40.96 -7.64
C ILE A 247 -29.62 42.47 -7.39
N PHE A 248 -28.53 43.03 -7.92
CA PHE A 248 -28.23 44.45 -7.78
C PHE A 248 -29.07 45.38 -8.66
N ALA A 249 -29.86 44.85 -9.60
CA ALA A 249 -30.70 45.66 -10.48
C ALA A 249 -32.15 45.86 -9.96
N SER A 250 -32.59 45.16 -8.91
CA SER A 250 -34.00 45.18 -8.47
C SER A 250 -34.30 45.84 -7.12
N GLU A 251 -33.30 46.28 -6.34
CA GLU A 251 -33.55 46.83 -5.00
C GLU A 251 -33.69 48.36 -4.91
N SER A 252 -33.60 49.11 -6.01
CA SER A 252 -33.74 50.58 -5.97
C SER A 252 -35.19 51.10 -5.93
N HIS A 253 -36.23 50.25 -5.86
CA HIS A 253 -37.63 50.69 -5.98
C HIS A 253 -38.59 50.36 -4.81
N ALA A 254 -38.15 49.80 -3.68
CA ALA A 254 -39.07 49.32 -2.62
C ALA A 254 -38.93 49.96 -1.23
N LEU A 255 -38.36 51.17 -1.11
CA LEU A 255 -38.41 51.96 0.13
C LEU A 255 -39.55 52.99 0.09
N SER A 256 -40.79 52.50 0.07
CA SER A 256 -41.96 53.32 0.38
C SER A 256 -42.98 52.48 1.15
N GLY A 257 -43.11 52.76 2.46
CA GLY A 257 -44.41 52.61 3.12
C GLY A 257 -44.69 51.39 4.00
N LYS A 258 -43.70 50.68 4.56
CA LYS A 258 -44.01 49.71 5.63
C LYS A 258 -43.90 50.33 7.02
N LYS A 259 -45.09 50.66 7.58
CA LYS A 259 -45.30 51.01 8.99
C LYS A 259 -44.71 49.92 9.89
N LEU A 260 -43.91 50.34 10.87
CA LEU A 260 -43.37 49.49 11.92
C LEU A 260 -44.50 49.04 12.87
N PRO A 261 -44.49 47.79 13.35
CA PRO A 261 -45.42 47.32 14.37
C PRO A 261 -45.10 47.96 15.73
N SER A 262 -46.12 48.48 16.40
CA SER A 262 -46.05 48.94 17.78
C SER A 262 -45.92 47.74 18.71
N VAL A 263 -44.90 47.78 19.58
CA VAL A 263 -44.70 46.80 20.65
C VAL A 263 -45.34 47.36 21.92
N ASP A 264 -46.38 46.70 22.41
CA ASP A 264 -46.96 47.00 23.72
C ASP A 264 -46.09 46.39 24.81
N LEU A 265 -45.52 47.26 25.65
CA LEU A 265 -44.76 46.87 26.84
C LEU A 265 -45.74 46.58 27.98
N VAL A 266 -45.94 45.30 28.29
CA VAL A 266 -46.60 44.87 29.52
C VAL A 266 -45.55 44.90 30.65
N ALA A 267 -45.75 45.79 31.61
CA ALA A 267 -44.95 45.87 32.83
C ALA A 267 -45.44 44.82 33.83
N ASN A 268 -44.50 44.03 34.36
CA ASN A 268 -44.65 43.22 35.58
C ASN A 268 -43.78 43.83 36.68
#